data_AF-A0A368F826-F1
#
_entry.id   AF-A0A368F826-F1
#
_cell.length_a   1.000
_cell.length_b   1.000
_cell.length_c   1.000
_cell.angle_alpha   90.00
_cell.angle_beta   90.00
_cell.angle_gamma   90.00
#
_symmetry.space_group_name_H-M   'P 1'
#
loop_
_entity.id
_entity.type
_entity.pdbx_description
1 polymer ?
#
loop_
_entity_poly.entity_id
_entity_poly.type
_entity_poly.pdbx_seq_one_letter_code
_entity_poly.pdbx_strand_id
1 'polypeptide(L)' 'MTFVRPVVVGDDVTLNIHQELETDVGGVVWDSALVAAHYFIKHKTKYERKKL' A
#
# COMPACT_ATOMS: atom_id res chain seq x y z
N MET A 1 3.98 19.58 3.99
CA MET A 1 4.56 19.09 2.71
C MET A 1 4.06 17.68 2.47
N THR A 2 3.56 17.38 1.27
CA THR A 2 2.93 16.10 0.95
C THR A 2 3.69 15.41 -0.17
N PHE A 3 3.90 14.10 -0.06
CA PHE A 3 4.64 13.31 -1.04
C PHE A 3 3.84 12.06 -1.40
N VAL A 4 3.89 11.67 -2.67
CA VAL A 4 3.11 10.56 -3.19
C VAL A 4 3.99 9.34 -3.32
N ARG A 5 3.58 8.21 -2.73
CA ARG A 5 4.17 6.89 -2.97
C ARG A 5 3.28 6.12 -3.95
N PRO A 6 3.71 5.93 -5.20
CA PRO A 6 3.02 5.03 -6.11
C PRO A 6 3.32 3.57 -5.73
N VAL A 7 2.28 2.73 -5.73
CA VAL A 7 2.37 1.28 -5.52
C VAL A 7 1.65 0.59 -6.68
N VAL A 8 2.37 -0.23 -7.44
CA VAL A 8 1.78 -1.03 -8.53
C VAL A 8 1.10 -2.26 -7.92
N VAL A 9 -0.21 -2.40 -8.11
CA VAL A 9 -1.03 -3.45 -7.50
C VAL A 9 -1.59 -4.48 -8.51
N GLY A 10 -1.26 -4.33 -9.79
CA GLY A 10 -1.66 -5.24 -10.88
C GLY A 10 -1.16 -4.72 -12.23
N ASP A 11 -1.51 -5.43 -13.30
CA ASP A 11 -0.91 -5.25 -14.64
C ASP A 11 -0.95 -3.79 -15.15
N ASP A 12 -1.95 -2.99 -14.74
CA ASP A 12 -2.01 -1.55 -15.07
C ASP A 12 -2.61 -0.68 -13.94
N VAL A 13 -2.67 -1.18 -12.70
CA VAL A 13 -3.27 -0.43 -11.59
C VAL A 13 -2.19 0.11 -10.67
N THR A 14 -2.13 1.43 -10.55
CA THR A 14 -1.24 2.12 -9.60
C THR A 14 -2.07 2.79 -8.52
N LEU A 15 -1.75 2.48 -7.27
CA LEU A 15 -2.34 3.12 -6.09
C LEU A 15 -1.39 4.23 -5.62
N ASN A 16 -1.90 5.46 -5.60
CA ASN A 16 -1.15 6.64 -5.18
C ASN A 16 -1.45 6.94 -3.71
N ILE A 17 -0.50 6.66 -2.82
CA ILE A 17 -0.65 6.92 -1.39
C ILE A 17 -0.04 8.28 -1.06
N HIS A 18 -0.89 9.20 -0.58
CA HIS A 18 -0.44 10.50 -0.10
C HIS A 18 0.14 10.35 1.30
N GLN A 19 1.33 10.90 1.51
CA GLN A 19 2.03 10.88 2.77
C GLN A 19 2.26 12.30 3.26
N GLU A 20 2.04 12.52 4.55
CA GLU A 20 2.06 13.82 5.20
C GLU A 20 3.06 13.80 6.36
N LEU A 21 3.90 14.84 6.46
CA LEU A 21 4.93 14.91 7.50
C LEU A 21 4.43 15.48 8.83
N GLU A 22 3.29 16.16 8.84
CA GLU A 22 2.73 16.75 10.06
C GLU A 22 2.15 15.70 11.02
N THR A 23 1.85 14.51 10.50
CA THR A 23 1.40 13.33 11.27
C THR A 23 2.56 12.40 11.67
N ASP A 24 3.81 12.88 11.55
CA ASP A 24 5.04 12.17 11.90
C ASP A 24 5.08 10.75 11.28
N VAL A 25 5.55 9.76 12.03
CA VAL A 25 5.57 8.33 11.71
C VAL A 25 4.24 7.75 11.20
N GLY A 26 3.10 8.36 11.55
CA GLY A 26 1.77 7.88 11.14
C GLY A 26 1.37 8.30 9.72
N GLY A 27 2.00 9.34 9.18
CA GLY A 27 1.68 9.88 7.85
C GLY A 27 2.48 9.26 6.72
N VAL A 28 3.32 8.26 7.00
CA VAL A 28 4.26 7.69 6.03
C VAL A 28 4.04 6.20 5.80
N VAL A 29 4.34 5.74 4.59
CA VAL A 29 4.33 4.34 4.20
C VAL A 29 5.67 3.72 4.61
N TRP A 30 5.60 2.79 5.55
CA TRP A 30 6.74 2.02 6.02
C TRP A 30 7.09 0.88 5.07
N ASP A 31 8.36 0.47 5.04
CA ASP A 31 8.82 -0.61 4.15
C ASP A 31 8.08 -1.93 4.41
N SER A 32 7.71 -2.21 5.66
CA SER A 32 6.93 -3.40 6.01
C SER A 32 5.55 -3.42 5.34
N ALA A 33 4.91 -2.26 5.15
CA ALA A 33 3.65 -2.14 4.45
C ALA A 33 3.80 -2.49 2.96
N LEU A 34 4.93 -2.10 2.34
CA LEU A 34 5.23 -2.45 0.94
C LEU A 34 5.47 -3.94 0.77
N VAL A 35 6.23 -4.55 1.69
CA VAL A 35 6.48 -6.00 1.70
C VAL A 35 5.17 -6.78 1.88
N ALA A 36 4.32 -6.34 2.80
CA ALA A 36 3.01 -6.95 3.03
C ALA A 36 2.09 -6.81 1.80
N ALA A 37 2.01 -5.60 1.21
CA ALA A 37 1.24 -5.35 -0.01
C ALA A 37 1.69 -6.27 -1.15
N HIS A 38 3.00 -6.38 -1.39
CA HIS A 38 3.57 -7.29 -2.39
C HIS A 38 3.13 -8.75 -2.16
N TYR A 39 3.16 -9.21 -0.90
CA TYR A 39 2.71 -10.55 -0.55
C TYR A 39 1.20 -10.74 -0.81
N PHE A 40 0.36 -9.77 -0.43
CA PHE A 40 -1.07 -9.84 -0.64
C PHE A 40 -1.45 -9.85 -2.12
N ILE A 41 -0.83 -8.99 -2.93
CA ILE A 41 -1.05 -8.93 -4.39
C ILE A 41 -0.73 -10.30 -5.02
N LYS A 42 0.41 -10.89 -4.65
CA LYS A 42 0.85 -12.21 -5.16
C LYS A 42 -0.07 -13.36 -4.74
N HIS A 43 -0.79 -13.24 -3.63
CA HIS A 43 -1.63 -14.30 -3.06
C HIS A 43 -3.11 -13.90 -2.94
N LYS A 44 -3.59 -13.04 -3.86
CA LYS A 44 -4.95 -12.46 -3.83
C LYS A 44 -6.07 -13.46 -3.57
N THR A 45 -5.97 -14.67 -4.15
CA THR A 45 -6.97 -15.74 -4.03
C THR A 45 -7.19 -16.24 -2.59
N LYS A 46 -6.20 -16.06 -1.69
CA LYS A 46 -6.36 -16.40 -0.26
C LYS A 46 -7.35 -15.49 0.47
N TYR A 47 -7.69 -14.33 -0.10
CA TYR A 47 -8.43 -13.26 0.58
C TYR A 47 -9.80 -12.94 -0.04
N GLU A 48 -10.13 -13.46 -1.22
CA GLU A 48 -11.37 -13.15 -1.98
C GLU A 48 -12.70 -13.41 -1.25
N ARG A 49 -12.69 -14.22 -0.18
CA ARG A 49 -13.89 -14.57 0.62
C ARG A 49 -13.71 -14.33 2.11
N LYS A 50 -12.69 -13.55 2.51
CA LYS A 50 -12.53 -13.13 3.89
C LYS A 50 -13.48 -11.96 4.16
N LYS A 51 -14.05 -11.91 5.37
CA LYS A 51 -14.85 -10.76 5.81
C LYS A 51 -13.94 -9.53 5.80
N LEU A 52 -14.38 -8.48 5.11
CA LEU A 52 -13.82 -7.13 5.21
C LEU A 52 -14.21 -6.51 6.56
#